data_AF-A0A2D7IWB1-F1
#
_entry.id   AF-A0A2D7IWB1-F1
#
_cell.length_a   1.000
_cell.length_b   1.000
_cell.length_c   1.000
_cell.angle_alpha   90.00
_cell.angle_beta   90.00
_cell.angle_gamma   90.00
#
_symmetry.space_group_name_H-M   'P 1'
#
loop_
_entity.id
_entity.type
_entity.pdbx_description
1 polymer ?
#
loop_
_entity_poly.entity_id
_entity_poly.type
_entity_poly.pdbx_seq_one_letter_code
_entity_poly.pdbx_strand_id
1 'polypeptide(L)'
;MKRIALVFSALAISACGTSQGELAEFEPETCDAVTAIMQAGQAAEPYSALRGEPEMLGDMPIEDSWSANQSAFGEGCETAVLRDFFDMDVFTYSCPLYAERSNLDRETHEVEARAAAEGALEIISACLGEDWIVEETTQNPDYQVFHKYLLEPASGRPGADTFDFTVDPIYIELSYTPFMRGRGGPAGWQVYVQFQEQRLLKIDIASNFQNAGEPRTSAV
;
A
#
# COMPACT_ATOMS: atom_id res chain seq x y z
N MET A 1 45.28 28.27 -52.98
CA MET A 1 45.95 27.12 -52.33
C MET A 1 45.01 26.54 -51.29
N LYS A 2 44.83 25.21 -51.31
CA LYS A 2 43.96 24.37 -50.46
C LYS A 2 44.37 24.38 -48.98
N ARG A 3 43.41 24.20 -48.07
CA ARG A 3 43.37 23.17 -46.98
C ARG A 3 42.03 23.28 -46.22
N ILE A 4 41.06 22.42 -46.54
CA ILE A 4 40.64 21.17 -45.85
C ILE A 4 39.60 21.42 -44.74
N ALA A 5 38.44 20.82 -44.95
CA ALA A 5 37.32 20.67 -44.01
C ALA A 5 37.52 19.43 -43.10
N LEU A 6 36.92 19.49 -41.90
CA LEU A 6 36.62 18.40 -40.94
C LEU A 6 35.48 18.98 -40.08
N VAL A 7 34.19 18.63 -40.18
CA VAL A 7 33.45 17.35 -40.12
C VAL A 7 33.53 16.66 -38.75
N PHE A 8 32.39 16.75 -38.04
CA PHE A 8 31.75 15.83 -37.09
C PHE A 8 32.44 15.39 -35.78
N SER A 9 31.71 15.59 -34.68
CA SER A 9 31.23 14.54 -33.74
C SER A 9 30.40 15.24 -32.65
N ALA A 10 29.06 15.13 -32.66
CA ALA A 10 28.31 14.00 -32.10
C ALA A 10 28.72 13.69 -30.65
N LEU A 11 28.25 14.50 -29.69
CA LEU A 11 28.10 14.06 -28.31
C LEU A 11 26.71 13.45 -28.16
N ALA A 12 26.64 12.17 -28.48
CA ALA A 12 25.64 11.29 -27.93
C ALA A 12 25.93 11.16 -26.43
N ILE A 13 25.03 11.65 -25.58
CA ILE A 13 24.92 11.12 -24.23
C ILE A 13 23.91 9.97 -24.32
N SER A 14 24.47 8.80 -24.57
CA SER A 14 23.83 7.54 -24.25
C SER A 14 23.75 7.41 -22.73
N ALA A 15 22.53 7.34 -22.20
CA ALA A 15 22.24 6.60 -20.99
C ALA A 15 20.82 6.05 -21.07
N CYS A 16 20.67 4.96 -21.83
CA CYS A 16 19.72 3.92 -21.45
C CYS A 16 20.26 3.30 -20.16
N GLY A 17 19.63 3.64 -19.05
CA GLY A 17 19.71 2.91 -17.80
C GLY A 17 18.33 2.98 -17.21
N THR A 18 17.63 1.85 -17.16
CA THR A 18 16.37 1.66 -16.45
C THR A 18 16.50 2.20 -15.03
N SER A 19 16.09 3.44 -14.80
CA SER A 19 15.64 3.86 -13.48
C SER A 19 14.37 3.05 -13.23
N GLN A 20 14.42 2.12 -12.28
CA GLN A 20 13.22 1.80 -11.51
C GLN A 20 12.60 3.15 -11.15
N GLY A 21 11.40 3.41 -11.66
CA GLY A 21 10.81 4.75 -11.66
C GLY A 21 10.82 5.32 -10.26
N GLU A 22 11.72 6.28 -10.02
CA GLU A 22 11.72 7.06 -8.80
C GLU A 22 10.40 7.83 -8.80
N LEU A 23 9.59 7.61 -7.76
CA LEU A 23 8.35 8.36 -7.60
C LEU A 23 8.70 9.84 -7.47
N ALA A 24 7.97 10.69 -8.20
CA ALA A 24 8.12 12.12 -8.05
C ALA A 24 7.76 12.52 -6.61
N GLU A 25 8.55 13.43 -6.03
CA GLU A 25 8.30 13.96 -4.69
C GLU A 25 6.92 14.63 -4.62
N PHE A 26 6.15 14.36 -3.57
CA PHE A 26 4.83 14.95 -3.35
C PHE A 26 4.69 15.50 -1.92
N GLU A 27 3.83 16.51 -1.79
CA GLU A 27 3.47 17.07 -0.48
C GLU A 27 2.37 16.21 0.18
N PRO A 28 2.46 15.88 1.47
CA PRO A 28 1.44 15.13 2.19
C PRO A 28 0.07 15.83 2.15
N GLU A 29 -1.01 15.06 2.31
CA GLU A 29 -2.39 15.58 2.41
C GLU A 29 -2.85 16.35 1.15
N THR A 30 -2.28 16.01 -0.01
CA THR A 30 -2.64 16.59 -1.32
C THR A 30 -3.15 15.55 -2.31
N CYS A 31 -3.82 16.00 -3.37
CA CYS A 31 -4.19 15.11 -4.47
C CYS A 31 -3.00 14.57 -5.25
N ASP A 32 -1.87 15.27 -5.25
CA ASP A 32 -0.64 14.75 -5.84
C ASP A 32 -0.13 13.55 -5.05
N ALA A 33 -0.20 13.58 -3.71
CA ALA A 33 0.09 12.43 -2.87
C ALA A 33 -0.87 11.27 -3.15
N VAL A 34 -2.19 11.50 -3.13
CA VAL A 34 -3.18 10.45 -3.44
C VAL A 34 -2.91 9.83 -4.81
N THR A 35 -2.66 10.65 -5.82
CA THR A 35 -2.35 10.19 -7.18
C THR A 35 -1.07 9.35 -7.21
N ALA A 36 -0.03 9.78 -6.52
CA ALA A 36 1.24 9.07 -6.44
C ALA A 36 1.09 7.69 -5.77
N ILE A 37 0.34 7.61 -4.66
CA ILE A 37 0.05 6.33 -3.99
C ILE A 37 -0.75 5.39 -4.90
N MET A 38 -1.79 5.90 -5.55
CA MET A 38 -2.59 5.12 -6.49
C MET A 38 -1.77 4.60 -7.67
N GLN A 39 -0.83 5.40 -8.19
CA GLN A 39 0.09 4.96 -9.24
C GLN A 39 1.09 3.92 -8.73
N ALA A 40 1.62 4.08 -7.52
CA ALA A 40 2.50 3.11 -6.88
C ALA A 40 1.80 1.76 -6.66
N GLY A 41 0.50 1.77 -6.38
CA GLY A 41 -0.33 0.57 -6.28
C GLY A 41 -0.41 -0.23 -7.59
N GLN A 42 -0.32 0.43 -8.74
CA GLN A 42 -0.40 -0.21 -10.06
C GLN A 42 0.91 -0.87 -10.52
N ALA A 43 2.00 -0.73 -9.76
CA ALA A 43 3.27 -1.37 -10.10
C ALA A 43 3.15 -2.91 -10.12
N ALA A 44 4.09 -3.55 -10.81
CA ALA A 44 4.17 -5.02 -10.85
C ALA A 44 4.33 -5.63 -9.45
N GLU A 45 5.03 -4.91 -8.57
CA GLU A 45 5.02 -5.12 -7.12
C GLU A 45 4.50 -3.82 -6.47
N PRO A 46 3.24 -3.79 -6.02
CA PRO A 46 2.61 -2.58 -5.49
C PRO A 46 3.41 -1.94 -4.36
N TYR A 47 3.41 -0.60 -4.34
CA TYR A 47 4.06 0.26 -3.34
C TYR A 47 5.58 0.08 -3.17
N SER A 48 6.22 -0.76 -3.99
CA SER A 48 7.67 -1.02 -3.90
C SER A 48 8.53 0.23 -4.04
N ALA A 49 8.11 1.20 -4.85
CA ALA A 49 8.80 2.48 -5.04
C ALA A 49 8.71 3.42 -3.81
N LEU A 50 7.79 3.15 -2.88
CA LEU A 50 7.61 3.90 -1.63
C LEU A 50 8.37 3.26 -0.46
N ARG A 51 9.03 2.12 -0.65
CA ARG A 51 9.78 1.43 0.41
C ARG A 51 11.01 2.23 0.80
N GLY A 52 11.14 2.50 2.09
CA GLY A 52 12.33 3.01 2.74
C GLY A 52 13.07 1.90 3.48
N GLU A 53 13.43 2.16 4.73
CA GLU A 53 14.13 1.19 5.58
C GLU A 53 13.18 0.09 6.06
N PRO A 54 13.66 -1.17 6.18
CA PRO A 54 12.88 -2.25 6.79
C PRO A 54 12.42 -1.89 8.21
N GLU A 55 11.19 -2.27 8.54
CA GLU A 55 10.71 -2.17 9.92
C GLU A 55 11.50 -3.11 10.83
N MET A 56 11.71 -2.71 12.09
CA MET A 56 12.61 -3.43 13.00
C MET A 56 11.86 -3.97 14.23
N LEU A 57 12.04 -5.27 14.50
CA LEU A 57 11.66 -5.90 15.77
C LEU A 57 12.91 -6.06 16.65
N GLY A 58 13.19 -5.03 17.45
CA GLY A 58 14.48 -4.93 18.15
C GLY A 58 15.61 -4.75 17.14
N ASP A 59 16.57 -5.67 17.12
CA ASP A 59 17.71 -5.63 16.19
C ASP A 59 17.48 -6.45 14.91
N MET A 60 16.30 -7.06 14.74
CA MET A 60 15.98 -7.89 13.58
C MET A 60 15.02 -7.17 12.63
N PRO A 61 15.29 -7.14 11.32
CA PRO A 61 14.32 -6.63 10.36
C PRO A 61 13.08 -7.54 10.33
N ILE A 62 11.91 -6.94 10.24
CA ILE A 62 10.65 -7.61 9.97
C ILE A 62 10.60 -7.88 8.47
N GLU A 63 10.53 -9.15 8.11
CA GLU A 63 10.35 -9.55 6.72
C GLU A 63 9.03 -8.98 6.20
N ASP A 64 9.04 -8.48 4.98
CA ASP A 64 7.87 -7.95 4.28
C ASP A 64 7.22 -6.69 4.89
N SER A 65 7.93 -5.93 5.72
CA SER A 65 7.48 -4.61 6.20
C SER A 65 8.58 -3.56 6.13
N TRP A 66 8.23 -2.35 5.69
CA TRP A 66 9.15 -1.23 5.51
C TRP A 66 8.47 0.07 5.93
N SER A 67 9.23 0.95 6.57
CA SER A 67 8.89 2.37 6.63
C SER A 67 8.75 2.93 5.21
N ALA A 68 7.79 3.81 5.00
CA ALA A 68 7.68 4.51 3.73
C ALA A 68 8.75 5.60 3.63
N ASN A 69 9.39 5.73 2.47
CA ASN A 69 10.37 6.78 2.21
C ASN A 69 9.73 8.17 2.04
N GLN A 70 8.41 8.23 1.86
CA GLN A 70 7.62 9.45 1.78
C GLN A 70 6.24 9.22 2.40
N SER A 71 5.76 10.20 3.17
CA SER A 71 4.45 10.14 3.83
C SER A 71 3.40 10.86 2.99
N ALA A 72 2.32 10.16 2.64
CA ALA A 72 1.16 10.76 1.98
C ALA A 72 0.18 11.38 2.98
N PHE A 73 0.17 10.90 4.22
CA PHE A 73 -0.72 11.35 5.29
C PHE A 73 -0.06 11.16 6.64
N GLY A 74 -0.31 12.07 7.59
CA GLY A 74 0.26 11.96 8.93
C GLY A 74 1.80 12.03 8.96
N GLU A 75 2.40 11.71 10.10
CA GLU A 75 3.83 11.89 10.35
C GLU A 75 4.73 10.82 9.70
N GLY A 76 4.17 9.66 9.38
CA GLY A 76 4.89 8.56 8.76
C GLY A 76 3.93 7.49 8.27
N CYS A 77 4.37 6.74 7.26
CA CYS A 77 3.61 5.63 6.68
C CYS A 77 4.48 4.39 6.61
N GLU A 78 3.84 3.25 6.38
CA GLU A 78 4.46 1.94 6.27
C GLU A 78 3.95 1.26 4.99
N THR A 79 4.81 0.45 4.38
CA THR A 79 4.41 -0.47 3.33
C THR A 79 4.64 -1.89 3.82
N ALA A 80 3.69 -2.79 3.56
CA ALA A 80 3.86 -4.19 3.92
C ALA A 80 3.32 -5.13 2.84
N VAL A 81 3.76 -6.38 2.89
CA VAL A 81 3.23 -7.46 2.05
C VAL A 81 2.84 -8.64 2.93
N LEU A 82 1.58 -9.02 2.85
CA LEU A 82 1.10 -10.30 3.38
C LEU A 82 1.13 -11.32 2.25
N ARG A 83 2.15 -12.18 2.26
CA ARG A 83 2.35 -13.20 1.24
C ARG A 83 1.48 -14.43 1.47
N ASP A 84 1.15 -15.12 0.38
CA ASP A 84 0.45 -16.41 0.40
C ASP A 84 -0.89 -16.42 1.17
N PHE A 85 -1.56 -15.26 1.25
CA PHE A 85 -2.83 -15.11 1.95
C PHE A 85 -4.00 -15.54 1.06
N PHE A 86 -4.48 -16.77 1.23
CA PHE A 86 -5.49 -17.38 0.34
C PHE A 86 -5.05 -17.37 -1.14
N ASP A 87 -3.85 -17.89 -1.42
CA ASP A 87 -3.28 -18.00 -2.78
C ASP A 87 -3.04 -16.68 -3.51
N MET A 88 -2.89 -15.58 -2.76
CA MET A 88 -2.57 -14.25 -3.27
C MET A 88 -1.64 -13.49 -2.31
N ASP A 89 -0.95 -12.50 -2.86
CA ASP A 89 -0.20 -11.51 -2.08
C ASP A 89 -1.07 -10.27 -1.89
N VAL A 90 -1.15 -9.77 -0.65
CA VAL A 90 -1.79 -8.49 -0.31
C VAL A 90 -0.72 -7.47 0.02
N PHE A 91 -0.68 -6.38 -0.74
CA PHE A 91 0.24 -5.28 -0.56
C PHE A 91 -0.51 -4.13 0.10
N THR A 92 0.14 -3.47 1.05
CA THR A 92 -0.48 -2.38 1.80
C THR A 92 0.44 -1.17 1.84
N TYR A 93 -0.18 0.01 1.84
CA TYR A 93 0.43 1.28 2.20
C TYR A 93 -0.46 1.91 3.26
N SER A 94 0.05 2.04 4.49
CA SER A 94 -0.73 2.43 5.67
C SER A 94 -0.12 3.64 6.35
N CYS A 95 -0.94 4.63 6.69
CA CYS A 95 -0.51 5.84 7.39
C CYS A 95 -1.33 6.02 8.67
N PRO A 96 -0.71 5.94 9.87
CA PRO A 96 -1.34 6.44 11.08
C PRO A 96 -1.63 7.94 10.97
N LEU A 97 -2.89 8.30 11.17
CA LEU A 97 -3.37 9.69 11.17
C LEU A 97 -3.44 10.23 12.61
N TYR A 98 -3.72 9.35 13.56
CA TYR A 98 -3.82 9.69 14.97
C TYR A 98 -3.58 8.46 15.83
N ALA A 99 -2.79 8.60 16.89
CA ALA A 99 -2.52 7.50 17.81
C ALA A 99 -2.30 8.02 19.24
N GLU A 100 -3.28 7.80 20.12
CA GLU A 100 -3.14 8.04 21.56
C GLU A 100 -3.11 6.70 22.30
N ARG A 101 -1.89 6.16 22.44
CA ARG A 101 -1.64 4.85 23.02
C ARG A 101 -1.74 4.91 24.55
N SER A 102 -2.24 3.82 25.15
CA SER A 102 -2.36 3.67 26.61
C SER A 102 -3.29 4.68 27.30
N ASN A 103 -4.14 5.36 26.54
CA ASN A 103 -5.17 6.21 27.10
C ASN A 103 -6.38 5.36 27.52
N LEU A 104 -6.84 5.55 28.77
CA LEU A 104 -8.00 4.87 29.34
C LEU A 104 -9.28 5.70 29.21
N ASP A 105 -9.15 6.97 28.84
CA ASP A 105 -10.24 7.89 28.66
C ASP A 105 -10.64 7.97 27.19
N ARG A 106 -11.75 7.30 26.88
CA ARG A 106 -12.38 7.31 25.57
C ARG A 106 -12.77 8.73 25.15
N GLU A 107 -13.28 9.56 26.05
CA GLU A 107 -14.00 10.78 25.68
C GLU A 107 -13.06 11.94 25.39
N THR A 108 -11.91 11.99 26.07
CA THR A 108 -10.96 13.11 25.96
C THR A 108 -10.42 13.32 24.54
N HIS A 109 -10.30 12.26 23.74
CA HIS A 109 -9.63 12.30 22.42
C HIS A 109 -10.53 11.91 21.25
N GLU A 110 -11.81 11.69 21.49
CA GLU A 110 -12.73 11.26 20.43
C GLU A 110 -12.83 12.31 19.32
N VAL A 111 -12.85 13.59 19.68
CA VAL A 111 -13.02 14.69 18.74
C VAL A 111 -11.82 14.81 17.81
N GLU A 112 -10.60 14.73 18.36
CA GLU A 112 -9.36 14.78 17.57
C GLU A 112 -9.23 13.57 16.65
N ALA A 113 -9.50 12.37 17.16
CA ALA A 113 -9.48 11.15 16.37
C ALA A 113 -10.50 11.23 15.22
N ARG A 114 -11.72 11.68 15.50
CA ARG A 114 -12.77 11.85 14.49
C ARG A 114 -12.38 12.89 13.43
N ALA A 115 -11.83 14.02 13.84
CA ALA A 115 -11.36 15.06 12.93
C ALA A 115 -10.25 14.55 12.00
N ALA A 116 -9.33 13.72 12.51
CA ALA A 116 -8.29 13.10 11.68
C ALA A 116 -8.88 12.16 10.61
N ALA A 117 -9.87 11.33 10.98
CA ALA A 117 -10.55 10.44 10.04
C ALA A 117 -11.35 11.20 8.97
N GLU A 118 -12.13 12.21 9.39
CA GLU A 118 -12.96 13.02 8.50
C GLU A 118 -12.11 13.89 7.56
N GLY A 119 -10.99 14.45 8.04
CA GLY A 119 -10.06 15.22 7.22
C GLY A 119 -9.41 14.39 6.11
N ALA A 120 -8.95 13.18 6.44
CA ALA A 120 -8.42 12.27 5.43
C ALA A 120 -9.51 11.83 4.43
N LEU A 121 -10.74 11.59 4.90
CA LEU A 121 -11.86 11.22 4.04
C LEU A 121 -12.19 12.35 3.05
N GLU A 122 -12.23 13.60 3.51
CA GLU A 122 -12.50 14.76 2.69
C GLU A 122 -11.48 14.88 1.54
N ILE A 123 -10.18 14.81 1.88
CA ILE A 123 -9.09 14.92 0.91
C ILE A 123 -9.18 13.78 -0.10
N ILE A 124 -9.23 12.53 0.36
CA ILE A 124 -9.19 11.37 -0.53
C ILE A 124 -10.42 11.35 -1.44
N SER A 125 -11.61 11.61 -0.90
CA SER A 125 -12.85 11.64 -1.68
C SER A 125 -12.80 12.74 -2.74
N ALA A 126 -12.29 13.92 -2.40
CA ALA A 126 -12.14 15.02 -3.34
C ALA A 126 -11.15 14.70 -4.48
N CYS A 127 -10.08 13.97 -4.18
CA CYS A 127 -9.05 13.61 -5.17
C CYS A 127 -9.45 12.45 -6.08
N LEU A 128 -10.21 11.48 -5.57
CA LEU A 128 -10.68 10.32 -6.33
C LEU A 128 -11.87 10.66 -7.25
N GLY A 129 -12.71 11.61 -6.84
CA GLY A 129 -13.86 12.07 -7.62
C GLY A 129 -15.05 11.11 -7.61
N GLU A 130 -16.02 11.35 -8.49
CA GLU A 130 -17.34 10.70 -8.49
C GLU A 130 -17.32 9.22 -8.92
N ASP A 131 -16.21 8.74 -9.50
CA ASP A 131 -16.04 7.34 -9.90
C ASP A 131 -15.75 6.41 -8.71
N TRP A 132 -15.68 6.96 -7.49
CA TRP A 132 -15.49 6.22 -6.25
C TRP A 132 -16.67 6.45 -5.31
N ILE A 133 -17.08 5.38 -4.63
CA ILE A 133 -18.15 5.39 -3.64
C ILE A 133 -17.56 5.21 -2.25
N VAL A 134 -18.25 5.75 -1.24
CA VAL A 134 -17.88 5.63 0.17
C VAL A 134 -18.95 4.82 0.89
N GLU A 135 -18.54 3.75 1.56
CA GLU A 135 -19.37 2.96 2.46
C GLU A 135 -18.93 3.13 3.91
N GLU A 136 -19.90 3.22 4.82
CA GLU A 136 -19.65 3.48 6.24
C GLU A 136 -20.02 2.26 7.10
N THR A 137 -19.10 1.83 7.97
CA THR A 137 -19.34 0.80 8.98
C THR A 137 -19.04 1.34 10.38
N THR A 138 -20.03 1.34 11.26
CA THR A 138 -19.92 1.92 12.62
C THR A 138 -19.89 0.90 13.75
N GLN A 139 -19.89 -0.38 13.41
CA GLN A 139 -19.96 -1.46 14.39
C GLN A 139 -18.95 -2.54 14.08
N ASN A 140 -18.16 -2.92 15.08
CA ASN A 140 -17.31 -4.09 15.06
C ASN A 140 -17.20 -4.61 16.52
N PRO A 141 -17.48 -5.90 16.77
CA PRO A 141 -17.52 -6.45 18.12
C PRO A 141 -16.16 -6.45 18.84
N ASP A 142 -15.05 -6.31 18.12
CA ASP A 142 -13.70 -6.31 18.71
C ASP A 142 -13.33 -4.95 19.32
N TYR A 143 -14.07 -3.89 18.99
CA TYR A 143 -13.78 -2.52 19.44
C TYR A 143 -14.92 -1.93 20.26
N GLN A 144 -14.59 -1.01 21.17
CA GLN A 144 -15.62 -0.28 21.92
C GLN A 144 -16.17 0.91 21.13
N VAL A 145 -15.32 1.54 20.31
CA VAL A 145 -15.73 2.48 19.26
C VAL A 145 -15.09 2.00 17.97
N PHE A 146 -15.87 1.95 16.91
CA PHE A 146 -15.40 1.60 15.58
C PHE A 146 -16.10 2.48 14.55
N HIS A 147 -15.34 2.95 13.60
CA HIS A 147 -15.84 3.63 12.43
C HIS A 147 -14.89 3.32 11.28
N LYS A 148 -15.42 2.86 10.16
CA LYS A 148 -14.65 2.60 8.95
C LYS A 148 -15.33 3.21 7.75
N TYR A 149 -14.59 4.03 7.02
CA TYR A 149 -14.95 4.51 5.70
C TYR A 149 -14.21 3.65 4.68
N LEU A 150 -14.93 2.85 3.92
CA LEU A 150 -14.42 2.10 2.79
C LEU A 150 -14.62 2.94 1.53
N LEU A 151 -13.57 3.13 0.74
CA LEU A 151 -13.67 3.73 -0.58
C LEU A 151 -13.37 2.68 -1.64
N GLU A 152 -14.30 2.50 -2.58
CA GLU A 152 -14.14 1.57 -3.69
C GLU A 152 -14.63 2.15 -5.02
N PRO A 153 -14.10 1.70 -6.17
CA PRO A 153 -14.56 2.17 -7.47
C PRO A 153 -16.04 1.84 -7.68
N ALA A 154 -16.79 2.75 -8.28
CA ALA A 154 -18.20 2.53 -8.64
C ALA A 154 -18.40 1.37 -9.64
N SER A 155 -17.34 0.99 -10.36
CA SER A 155 -17.30 -0.21 -11.21
C SER A 155 -17.26 -1.53 -10.43
N GLY A 156 -17.14 -1.46 -9.11
CA GLY A 156 -16.90 -2.60 -8.24
C GLY A 156 -15.44 -2.74 -7.83
N ARG A 157 -15.24 -3.53 -6.78
CA ARG A 157 -13.96 -3.77 -6.14
C ARG A 157 -12.99 -4.52 -7.07
N PRO A 158 -11.75 -4.03 -7.26
CA PRO A 158 -10.72 -4.75 -8.01
C PRO A 158 -10.52 -6.17 -7.47
N GLY A 159 -10.57 -7.16 -8.36
CA GLY A 159 -10.36 -8.57 -7.99
C GLY A 159 -11.60 -9.32 -7.54
N ALA A 160 -12.78 -8.69 -7.43
CA ALA A 160 -14.02 -9.38 -7.04
C ALA A 160 -14.42 -10.55 -7.97
N ASP A 161 -14.08 -10.47 -9.26
CA ASP A 161 -14.32 -11.55 -10.24
C ASP A 161 -13.18 -12.58 -10.29
N THR A 162 -12.09 -12.37 -9.55
CA THR A 162 -10.85 -13.16 -9.63
C THR A 162 -10.54 -13.91 -8.35
N PHE A 163 -10.84 -13.33 -7.18
CA PHE A 163 -10.48 -13.87 -5.87
C PHE A 163 -11.72 -14.21 -5.05
N ASP A 164 -11.65 -15.29 -4.27
CA ASP A 164 -12.70 -15.67 -3.31
C ASP A 164 -12.76 -14.73 -2.10
N PHE A 165 -11.68 -13.96 -1.86
CA PHE A 165 -11.62 -12.88 -0.88
C PHE A 165 -11.04 -11.64 -1.53
N THR A 166 -11.67 -10.48 -1.32
CA THR A 166 -11.24 -9.22 -1.91
C THR A 166 -10.95 -8.19 -0.83
N VAL A 167 -9.75 -7.62 -0.88
CA VAL A 167 -9.33 -6.55 0.04
C VAL A 167 -10.16 -5.29 -0.14
N ASP A 168 -10.21 -4.49 0.91
CA ASP A 168 -10.74 -3.13 0.84
C ASP A 168 -9.71 -2.22 0.14
N PRO A 169 -9.98 -1.68 -1.06
CA PRO A 169 -8.96 -0.99 -1.86
C PRO A 169 -8.38 0.22 -1.13
N ILE A 170 -9.24 1.02 -0.52
CA ILE A 170 -8.86 2.13 0.35
C ILE A 170 -9.82 2.13 1.52
N TYR A 171 -9.32 2.28 2.73
CA TYR A 171 -10.17 2.59 3.86
C TYR A 171 -9.51 3.49 4.89
N ILE A 172 -10.35 4.19 5.62
CA ILE A 172 -9.98 4.95 6.81
C ILE A 172 -10.68 4.28 7.98
N GLU A 173 -9.93 3.91 9.00
CA GLU A 173 -10.48 3.28 10.19
C GLU A 173 -10.13 4.10 11.43
N LEU A 174 -11.15 4.38 12.23
CA LEU A 174 -11.09 4.96 13.55
C LEU A 174 -11.58 3.91 14.55
N SER A 175 -10.76 3.61 15.54
CA SER A 175 -11.12 2.65 16.57
C SER A 175 -10.63 3.05 17.95
N TYR A 176 -11.35 2.58 18.97
CA TYR A 176 -10.94 2.66 20.37
C TYR A 176 -11.00 1.28 21.02
N THR A 177 -9.85 0.84 21.53
CA THR A 177 -9.72 -0.42 22.29
C THR A 177 -9.27 -0.14 23.72
N PRO A 178 -10.04 -0.54 24.75
CA PRO A 178 -9.60 -0.37 26.13
C PRO A 178 -8.50 -1.38 26.49
N PHE A 179 -7.61 -0.98 27.41
CA PHE A 179 -6.37 -1.69 27.82
C PHE A 179 -6.52 -3.18 28.18
N MET A 180 -7.73 -3.66 28.51
CA MET A 180 -7.99 -5.03 28.97
C MET A 180 -8.89 -5.86 28.05
N ARG A 181 -9.28 -5.36 26.87
CA ARG A 181 -10.19 -6.09 25.94
C ARG A 181 -9.61 -6.45 24.57
N GLY A 182 -8.42 -5.97 24.20
CA GLY A 182 -7.85 -6.25 22.88
C GLY A 182 -7.32 -7.68 22.73
N ARG A 183 -7.65 -8.36 21.62
CA ARG A 183 -7.01 -9.62 21.18
C ARG A 183 -5.60 -9.38 20.58
N GLY A 184 -4.79 -8.54 21.21
CA GLY A 184 -3.38 -8.30 20.83
C GLY A 184 -3.08 -6.99 20.08
N GLY A 185 -4.07 -6.14 19.80
CA GLY A 185 -3.86 -4.79 19.22
C GLY A 185 -3.50 -3.71 20.25
N PRO A 186 -3.01 -2.53 19.83
CA PRO A 186 -2.68 -1.43 20.72
C PRO A 186 -3.92 -0.91 21.46
N ALA A 187 -3.79 -0.64 22.75
CA ALA A 187 -4.84 0.01 23.52
C ALA A 187 -4.84 1.52 23.29
N GLY A 188 -6.03 2.12 23.28
CA GLY A 188 -6.25 3.56 23.09
C GLY A 188 -6.99 3.87 21.79
N TRP A 189 -6.89 5.13 21.36
CA TRP A 189 -7.43 5.62 20.10
C TRP A 189 -6.44 5.38 18.96
N GLN A 190 -6.96 4.89 17.84
CA GLN A 190 -6.20 4.71 16.62
C GLN A 190 -7.01 5.21 15.44
N VAL A 191 -6.35 5.95 14.56
CA VAL A 191 -6.88 6.34 13.26
C VAL A 191 -5.81 6.11 12.23
N TYR A 192 -6.17 5.42 11.16
CA TYR A 192 -5.25 5.18 10.05
C TYR A 192 -6.01 5.15 8.73
N VAL A 193 -5.29 5.52 7.67
CA VAL A 193 -5.71 5.31 6.29
C VAL A 193 -4.85 4.21 5.69
N GLN A 194 -5.45 3.33 4.91
CA GLN A 194 -4.74 2.25 4.25
C GLN A 194 -5.21 2.07 2.81
N PHE A 195 -4.24 1.92 1.91
CA PHE A 195 -4.41 1.55 0.51
C PHE A 195 -3.96 0.10 0.35
N GLN A 196 -4.74 -0.72 -0.35
CA GLN A 196 -4.49 -2.15 -0.51
C GLN A 196 -4.56 -2.58 -1.97
N GLU A 197 -3.68 -3.50 -2.35
CA GLU A 197 -3.62 -4.11 -3.68
C GLU A 197 -3.44 -5.62 -3.54
N GLN A 198 -4.15 -6.40 -4.37
CA GLN A 198 -4.03 -7.86 -4.41
C GLN A 198 -3.36 -8.32 -5.70
N ARG A 199 -2.46 -9.30 -5.62
CA ARG A 199 -1.86 -9.96 -6.79
C ARG A 199 -1.95 -11.47 -6.62
N LEU A 200 -2.28 -12.17 -7.70
CA LEU A 200 -2.12 -13.64 -7.73
C LEU A 200 -0.67 -14.00 -7.45
N LEU A 201 -0.46 -15.12 -6.74
CA LEU A 201 0.87 -15.68 -6.59
C LEU A 201 1.50 -15.86 -7.97
N LYS A 202 2.73 -15.38 -8.13
CA LYS A 202 3.55 -15.74 -9.29
C LYS A 202 3.93 -17.21 -9.16
N ILE A 203 3.08 -18.09 -9.69
CA ILE A 203 3.47 -19.47 -9.90
C ILE A 203 4.52 -19.46 -11.01
N ASP A 204 5.79 -19.65 -10.65
CA ASP A 204 6.87 -19.87 -11.62
C ASP A 204 6.68 -21.23 -12.31
N ILE A 205 5.79 -21.26 -13.31
CA ILE A 205 5.49 -22.44 -14.15
C ILE A 205 6.75 -22.93 -14.89
N ALA A 206 7.81 -22.11 -14.97
CA ALA A 206 9.06 -22.44 -15.64
C ALA A 206 9.85 -23.60 -14.97
N SER A 207 9.63 -23.88 -13.68
CA SER A 207 10.37 -24.93 -12.95
C SER A 207 9.78 -26.35 -13.12
N ASN A 208 8.49 -26.47 -13.50
CA ASN A 208 7.82 -27.76 -13.61
C ASN A 208 7.91 -28.41 -15.00
N PHE A 209 8.32 -27.69 -16.03
CA PHE A 209 8.44 -28.24 -17.39
C PHE A 209 9.82 -28.82 -17.73
N GLN A 210 10.84 -28.62 -16.89
CA GLN A 210 12.17 -29.21 -17.15
C GLN A 210 12.29 -30.70 -16.76
N ASN A 211 11.33 -31.26 -16.01
CA ASN A 211 11.36 -32.66 -15.59
C ASN A 211 10.43 -33.61 -16.37
N ALA A 212 9.73 -33.11 -17.39
CA ALA A 212 8.74 -33.89 -18.15
C ALA A 212 9.19 -34.31 -19.56
N GLY A 213 10.51 -34.37 -19.83
CA GLY A 213 11.03 -34.46 -21.19
C GLY A 213 12.28 -35.32 -21.38
N GLU A 214 12.28 -36.57 -20.93
CA GLU A 214 13.12 -37.60 -21.56
C GLU A 214 12.28 -38.83 -21.94
N PRO A 215 12.03 -39.09 -23.23
CA PRO A 215 11.51 -40.37 -23.66
C PRO A 215 12.61 -41.42 -23.46
N ARG A 216 12.38 -42.35 -22.52
CA ARG A 216 13.17 -43.59 -22.43
C ARG A 216 12.98 -44.39 -23.72
N THR A 217 13.87 -44.17 -24.67
CA THR A 217 14.14 -45.12 -25.74
C THR A 217 15.05 -46.21 -25.17
N SER A 218 14.48 -47.37 -24.84
CA SER A 218 15.24 -48.60 -24.67
C SER A 218 14.89 -49.52 -25.83
N ALA A 219 15.77 -49.55 -26.82
CA ALA A 219 15.86 -50.62 -27.79
C ALA A 219 16.96 -51.59 -27.36
N VAL A 220 16.72 -52.87 -27.67
CA VAL A 220 17.51 -54.10 -27.44
C VAL A 220 17.25 -54.79 -26.10
#